data_AF-A0A7J6XA56-F1
#
_entry.id   AF-A0A7J6XA56-F1
#
_cell.length_a   1.000
_cell.length_b   1.000
_cell.length_c   1.000
_cell.angle_alpha   90.00
_cell.angle_beta   90.00
_cell.angle_gamma   90.00
#
_symmetry.space_group_name_H-M   'P 1'
#
loop_
_entity.id
_entity.type
_entity.pdbx_description
1 polymer ?
#
loop_
_entity_poly.entity_id
_entity_poly.type
_entity_poly.pdbx_seq_one_letter_code
_entity_poly.pdbx_strand_id
1 'polypeptide(L)'
;MSDLISTIDPSIAVDGKTGFDTSHIAEVKAWLVSQFEAVGKDVPDFEYTPRSVAHLHSLVTVSQAKTQAAGIVAADLRQKAVEYRSQAARIKEILENVGLAQENLSTNAVASVQVLANVANLLNIRDTEISSYLVAMGDISLRKTGVEEKRAKVQKESRVLLDYTRKAIARLTYLKRTLAHLEDDAANCEAQMVHWKTNLAIMLQKEQQYIQQYYNYKALLNRVGYTSDISHGVLVEMAEHREELEKKTKPILDTLRSYQDLPPDKALAALAIEEKRRQYTAAEKYLEDVLHSALATTE
;
A
#
# COMPACT_ATOMS: atom_id res chain seq x y z
N MET A 1 -25.80 -28.69 55.23
CA MET A 1 -26.89 -28.80 56.22
C MET A 1 -27.46 -27.40 56.41
N SER A 2 -28.68 -27.08 56.00
CA SER A 2 -29.66 -27.90 55.26
C SER A 2 -30.59 -26.98 54.47
N ASP A 3 -31.22 -27.50 53.42
CA ASP A 3 -32.24 -26.78 52.65
C ASP A 3 -33.46 -26.43 53.52
N LEU A 4 -34.13 -25.32 53.18
CA LEU A 4 -35.59 -25.35 53.09
C LEU A 4 -36.10 -24.31 52.10
N ILE A 5 -36.77 -24.81 51.07
CA ILE A 5 -37.39 -24.06 49.98
C ILE A 5 -38.75 -23.53 50.46
N SER A 6 -39.09 -22.29 50.10
CA SER A 6 -40.48 -21.82 50.08
C SER A 6 -40.69 -20.93 48.85
N THR A 7 -41.25 -21.53 47.80
CA THR A 7 -41.65 -20.88 46.55
C THR A 7 -43.12 -20.49 46.59
N ILE A 8 -43.41 -19.18 46.44
CA ILE A 8 -44.69 -18.53 46.08
C ILE A 8 -44.40 -17.00 46.02
N ASP A 9 -44.87 -16.20 45.06
CA ASP A 9 -45.16 -16.46 43.64
C ASP A 9 -45.02 -15.12 42.86
N PRO A 10 -44.81 -15.07 41.52
CA PRO A 10 -44.36 -13.84 40.87
C PRO A 10 -45.48 -12.91 40.39
N SER A 11 -45.17 -11.60 40.40
CA SER A 11 -45.90 -10.47 39.77
C SER A 11 -46.98 -9.77 40.61
N ILE A 12 -46.73 -8.48 40.87
CA ILE A 12 -47.62 -7.28 40.89
C ILE A 12 -46.70 -6.17 41.44
N ALA A 13 -45.95 -5.49 40.57
CA ALA A 13 -46.34 -4.30 39.80
C ALA A 13 -46.06 -3.00 40.57
N VAL A 14 -45.36 -2.09 39.89
CA VAL A 14 -44.80 -0.85 40.43
C VAL A 14 -45.87 0.23 40.45
N ASP A 15 -46.23 0.76 41.63
CA ASP A 15 -47.07 1.96 41.69
C ASP A 15 -46.70 2.89 42.87
N GLY A 16 -45.63 3.67 42.66
CA GLY A 16 -45.12 4.64 43.63
C GLY A 16 -44.21 5.72 43.03
N LYS A 17 -44.15 5.86 41.70
CA LYS A 17 -43.22 6.78 41.00
C LYS A 17 -43.86 8.05 40.44
N THR A 18 -45.18 8.05 40.21
CA THR A 18 -45.89 9.13 39.50
C THR A 18 -45.91 10.47 40.23
N GLY A 19 -45.90 10.48 41.56
CA GLY A 19 -45.85 11.71 42.37
C GLY A 19 -44.49 12.41 42.41
N PHE A 20 -43.40 11.70 42.12
CA PHE A 20 -42.03 12.23 42.19
C PHE A 20 -41.62 12.98 40.91
N ASP A 21 -42.07 12.47 39.75
CA ASP A 21 -41.76 13.11 38.47
C ASP A 21 -42.53 14.43 38.29
N THR A 22 -43.74 14.58 38.85
CA THR A 22 -44.57 15.79 38.66
C THR A 22 -44.06 17.01 39.41
N SER A 23 -43.52 16.85 40.64
CA SER A 23 -42.88 17.95 41.38
C SER A 23 -41.58 18.39 40.68
N HIS A 24 -40.74 17.44 40.29
CA HIS A 24 -39.51 17.71 39.54
C HIS A 24 -39.78 18.41 38.20
N ILE A 25 -40.84 18.03 37.47
CA ILE A 25 -41.27 18.74 36.25
C ILE A 25 -41.64 20.20 36.55
N ALA A 26 -42.35 20.47 37.64
CA ALA A 26 -42.75 21.83 38.02
C ALA A 26 -41.54 22.71 38.39
N GLU A 27 -40.60 22.18 39.19
CA GLU A 27 -39.35 22.86 39.57
C GLU A 27 -38.47 23.15 38.34
N VAL A 28 -38.32 22.17 37.44
CA VAL A 28 -37.58 22.32 36.18
C VAL A 28 -38.22 23.38 35.29
N LYS A 29 -39.55 23.38 35.14
CA LYS A 29 -40.26 24.40 34.35
C LYS A 29 -40.06 25.81 34.92
N ALA A 30 -40.26 25.99 36.23
CA ALA A 30 -40.09 27.29 36.89
C ALA A 30 -38.65 27.82 36.77
N TRP A 31 -37.65 26.95 36.95
CA TRP A 31 -36.25 27.32 36.78
C TRP A 31 -35.92 27.66 35.32
N LEU A 32 -36.39 26.88 34.34
CA LEU A 32 -36.18 27.17 32.92
C LEU A 32 -36.79 28.52 32.53
N VAL A 33 -38.03 28.80 32.92
CA VAL A 33 -38.66 30.12 32.66
C VAL A 33 -37.78 31.23 33.23
N SER A 34 -37.38 31.14 34.51
CA SER A 34 -36.52 32.15 35.15
C SER A 34 -35.16 32.34 34.45
N GLN A 35 -34.52 31.26 33.98
CA GLN A 35 -33.21 31.37 33.29
C GLN A 35 -33.32 31.92 31.87
N PHE A 36 -34.39 31.59 31.14
CA PHE A 36 -34.60 32.04 29.77
C PHE A 36 -35.14 33.48 29.72
N GLU A 37 -36.04 33.85 30.64
CA GLU A 37 -36.52 35.23 30.86
C GLU A 37 -35.35 36.19 31.17
N ALA A 38 -34.39 35.76 32.01
CA ALA A 38 -33.19 36.53 32.33
C ALA A 38 -32.27 36.83 31.11
N VAL A 39 -32.47 36.11 29.99
CA VAL A 39 -31.75 36.30 28.71
C VAL A 39 -32.68 36.87 27.62
N GLY A 40 -33.93 37.20 27.96
CA GLY A 40 -34.93 37.73 27.02
C GLY A 40 -35.34 36.73 25.94
N LYS A 41 -35.42 35.44 26.29
CA LYS A 41 -35.82 34.35 25.39
C LYS A 41 -36.94 33.52 25.97
N ASP A 42 -37.72 32.89 25.11
CA ASP A 42 -38.68 31.87 25.50
C ASP A 42 -37.99 30.51 25.73
N VAL A 43 -38.57 29.67 26.57
CA VAL A 43 -38.11 28.29 26.80
C VAL A 43 -38.44 27.45 25.55
N PRO A 44 -37.45 26.80 24.90
CA PRO A 44 -37.71 25.93 23.75
C PRO A 44 -38.61 24.75 24.12
N ASP A 45 -39.45 24.31 23.19
CA ASP A 45 -40.25 23.09 23.36
C ASP A 45 -39.34 21.84 23.38
N PHE A 46 -39.52 20.98 24.38
CA PHE A 46 -38.83 19.69 24.49
C PHE A 46 -39.72 18.65 25.18
N GLU A 47 -39.42 17.37 24.95
CA GLU A 47 -40.17 16.26 25.54
C GLU A 47 -39.77 16.01 27.00
N TYR A 48 -40.78 16.03 27.88
CA TYR A 48 -40.66 15.73 29.31
C TYR A 48 -40.62 14.21 29.57
N THR A 49 -39.61 13.54 29.02
CA THR A 49 -39.32 12.13 29.36
C THR A 49 -38.77 12.04 30.80
N PRO A 50 -39.00 10.94 31.55
CA PRO A 50 -38.45 10.79 32.90
C PRO A 50 -36.92 10.96 32.95
N ARG A 51 -36.20 10.58 31.89
CA ARG A 51 -34.76 10.76 31.76
C ARG A 51 -34.36 12.23 31.54
N SER A 52 -35.05 12.97 30.68
CA SER A 52 -34.78 14.41 30.50
C SER A 52 -35.14 15.20 31.76
N VAL A 53 -36.25 14.87 32.43
CA VAL A 53 -36.64 15.45 33.73
C VAL A 53 -35.58 15.20 34.80
N ALA A 54 -35.10 13.96 34.96
CA ALA A 54 -34.06 13.65 35.95
C ALA A 54 -32.74 14.39 35.70
N HIS A 55 -32.31 14.49 34.43
CA HIS A 55 -31.11 15.26 34.06
C HIS A 55 -31.30 16.77 34.28
N LEU A 56 -32.46 17.32 33.92
CA LEU A 56 -32.78 18.74 34.14
C LEU A 56 -32.92 19.06 35.62
N HIS A 57 -33.57 18.23 36.42
CA HIS A 57 -33.67 18.42 37.87
C HIS A 57 -32.28 18.41 38.54
N SER A 58 -31.41 17.48 38.16
CA SER A 58 -30.00 17.49 38.61
C SER A 58 -29.28 18.79 38.21
N LEU A 59 -29.54 19.32 37.02
CA LEU A 59 -29.00 20.61 36.57
C LEU A 59 -29.57 21.79 37.37
N VAL A 60 -30.86 21.78 37.70
CA VAL A 60 -31.53 22.77 38.58
C VAL A 60 -30.86 22.78 39.94
N THR A 61 -30.73 21.62 40.61
CA THR A 61 -30.10 21.53 41.94
C THR A 61 -28.66 22.06 41.91
N VAL A 62 -27.86 21.67 40.91
CA VAL A 62 -26.47 22.13 40.76
C VAL A 62 -26.40 23.62 40.42
N SER A 63 -27.32 24.14 39.61
CA SER A 63 -27.42 25.57 39.28
C SER A 63 -27.79 26.40 40.50
N GLN A 64 -28.87 26.05 41.20
CA GLN A 64 -29.34 26.74 42.39
C GLN A 64 -28.27 26.75 43.50
N ALA A 65 -27.64 25.61 43.78
CA ALA A 65 -26.56 25.52 44.76
C ALA A 65 -25.35 26.40 44.39
N LYS A 66 -24.97 26.46 43.10
CA LYS A 66 -23.90 27.36 42.62
C LYS A 66 -24.30 28.82 42.72
N THR A 67 -25.53 29.19 42.35
CA THR A 67 -26.05 30.56 42.44
C THR A 67 -26.13 31.03 43.90
N GLN A 68 -26.58 30.16 44.81
CA GLN A 68 -26.59 30.43 46.25
C GLN A 68 -25.16 30.62 46.79
N ALA A 69 -24.23 29.71 46.47
CA ALA A 69 -22.83 29.82 46.88
C ALA A 69 -22.16 31.10 46.33
N ALA A 70 -22.39 31.43 45.06
CA ALA A 70 -21.92 32.68 44.45
C ALA A 70 -22.54 33.92 45.13
N GLY A 71 -23.83 33.86 45.51
CA GLY A 71 -24.51 34.90 46.28
C GLY A 71 -23.88 35.13 47.66
N ILE A 72 -23.59 34.06 48.39
CA ILE A 72 -22.92 34.10 49.70
C ILE A 72 -21.52 34.70 49.57
N VAL A 73 -20.70 34.23 48.61
CA VAL A 73 -19.36 34.78 48.36
C VAL A 73 -19.42 36.26 47.95
N ALA A 74 -20.40 36.65 47.13
CA ALA A 74 -20.58 38.04 46.74
C ALA A 74 -21.08 38.93 47.89
N ALA A 75 -21.81 38.38 48.87
CA ALA A 75 -22.18 39.11 50.10
C ALA A 75 -20.97 39.31 51.02
N ASP A 76 -20.21 38.23 51.29
CA ASP A 76 -18.96 38.26 52.07
C ASP A 76 -17.92 39.23 51.50
N LEU A 77 -17.68 39.20 50.18
CA LEU A 77 -16.77 40.14 49.52
C LEU A 77 -17.25 41.60 49.62
N ARG A 78 -18.56 41.86 49.57
CA ARG A 78 -19.11 43.22 49.77
C ARG A 78 -18.92 43.68 51.21
N GLN A 79 -19.18 42.81 52.19
CA GLN A 79 -18.95 43.12 53.61
C GLN A 79 -17.47 43.44 53.87
N LYS A 80 -16.55 42.56 53.44
CA LYS A 80 -15.11 42.78 53.54
C LYS A 80 -14.68 44.08 52.86
N ALA A 81 -15.24 44.41 51.70
CA ALA A 81 -14.95 45.68 51.04
C ALA A 81 -15.46 46.91 51.81
N VAL A 82 -16.51 46.80 52.62
CA VAL A 82 -16.95 47.88 53.53
C VAL A 82 -16.00 47.99 54.73
N GLU A 83 -15.62 46.86 55.33
CA GLU A 83 -14.66 46.78 56.45
C GLU A 83 -13.28 47.32 56.08
N TYR A 84 -12.75 46.96 54.90
CA TYR A 84 -11.48 47.51 54.41
C TYR A 84 -11.55 49.02 54.15
N ARG A 85 -12.70 49.55 53.67
CA ARG A 85 -12.88 50.99 53.47
C ARG A 85 -12.94 51.75 54.80
N SER A 86 -13.66 51.25 55.80
CA SER A 86 -13.73 51.89 57.12
C SER A 86 -12.39 51.84 57.84
N GLN A 87 -11.67 50.72 57.75
CA GLN A 87 -10.33 50.59 58.30
C GLN A 87 -9.31 51.49 57.58
N ALA A 88 -9.40 51.64 56.25
CA ALA A 88 -8.56 52.57 55.50
C ALA A 88 -8.84 54.03 55.89
N ALA A 89 -10.11 54.42 56.08
CA ALA A 89 -10.48 55.74 56.58
C ALA A 89 -9.90 56.00 57.99
N ARG A 90 -10.03 55.02 58.91
CA ARG A 90 -9.46 55.10 60.26
C ARG A 90 -7.93 55.26 60.25
N ILE A 91 -7.23 54.54 59.38
CA ILE A 91 -5.77 54.66 59.25
C ILE A 91 -5.39 56.03 58.67
N LYS A 92 -6.14 56.54 57.68
CA LYS A 92 -5.94 57.87 57.11
C LYS A 92 -6.08 58.97 58.17
N GLU A 93 -7.13 58.93 58.98
CA GLU A 93 -7.36 59.85 60.10
C GLU A 93 -6.23 59.79 61.15
N ILE A 94 -5.74 58.59 61.49
CA ILE A 94 -4.61 58.44 62.42
C ILE A 94 -3.32 59.06 61.83
N LEU A 95 -3.05 58.85 60.54
CA LEU A 95 -1.88 59.44 59.87
C LEU A 95 -1.98 60.96 59.80
N GLU A 96 -3.15 61.51 59.50
CA GLU A 96 -3.43 62.96 59.53
C GLU A 96 -3.16 63.57 60.91
N ASN A 97 -3.68 62.94 61.97
CA ASN A 97 -3.47 63.40 63.36
C ASN A 97 -2.00 63.35 63.81
N VAL A 98 -1.18 62.47 63.23
CA VAL A 98 0.27 62.37 63.49
C VAL A 98 1.08 63.28 62.53
N GLY A 99 0.42 64.00 61.63
CA GLY A 99 1.06 64.88 60.64
C GLY A 99 1.64 64.16 59.43
N LEU A 100 1.44 62.84 59.31
CA LEU A 100 1.87 61.98 58.20
C LEU A 100 0.84 61.92 57.06
N ALA A 101 0.05 62.98 56.89
CA ALA A 101 -0.87 63.14 55.78
C ALA A 101 -0.12 63.15 54.43
N GLN A 102 -0.78 62.74 53.34
CA GLN A 102 -0.14 62.58 52.03
C GLN A 102 0.42 63.91 51.49
N GLU A 103 -0.28 65.00 51.76
CA GLU A 103 0.06 66.38 51.46
C GLU A 103 1.29 66.91 52.21
N ASN A 104 1.65 66.32 53.35
CA ASN A 104 2.82 66.70 54.15
C ASN A 104 4.08 65.92 53.75
N LEU A 105 3.95 64.87 52.94
CA LEU A 105 5.06 64.05 52.46
C LEU A 105 5.70 64.64 51.20
N SER A 106 7.00 64.44 51.03
CA SER A 106 7.65 64.78 49.77
C SER A 106 7.14 63.92 48.61
N THR A 107 7.12 64.47 47.41
CA THR A 107 6.70 63.76 46.18
C THR A 107 7.45 62.44 45.99
N ASN A 108 8.75 62.40 46.31
CA ASN A 108 9.58 61.20 46.29
C ASN A 108 9.15 60.15 47.33
N ALA A 109 8.76 60.57 48.54
CA ALA A 109 8.26 59.66 49.56
C ALA A 109 6.91 59.04 49.13
N VAL A 110 5.98 59.87 48.63
CA VAL A 110 4.68 59.41 48.10
C VAL A 110 4.88 58.40 46.95
N ALA A 111 5.76 58.70 45.98
CA ALA A 111 6.07 57.79 44.89
C ALA A 111 6.69 56.46 45.39
N SER A 112 7.59 56.51 46.38
CA SER A 112 8.22 55.31 46.93
C SER A 112 7.23 54.41 47.67
N VAL A 113 6.36 55.00 48.49
CA VAL A 113 5.29 54.27 49.20
C VAL A 113 4.29 53.67 48.20
N GLN A 114 3.94 54.40 47.12
CA GLN A 114 3.07 53.87 46.07
C GLN A 114 3.68 52.67 45.35
N VAL A 115 4.98 52.71 45.03
CA VAL A 115 5.68 51.57 44.42
C VAL A 115 5.68 50.36 45.37
N LEU A 116 6.00 50.56 46.65
CA LEU A 116 5.94 49.49 47.66
C LEU A 116 4.54 48.88 47.76
N ALA A 117 3.49 49.70 47.91
CA ALA A 117 2.11 49.23 47.97
C ALA A 117 1.70 48.45 46.70
N ASN A 118 2.10 48.92 45.51
CA ASN A 118 1.84 48.22 44.25
C ASN A 118 2.56 46.86 44.20
N VAL A 119 3.80 46.77 44.67
CA VAL A 119 4.57 45.52 44.71
C VAL A 119 4.00 44.57 45.77
N ALA A 120 3.63 45.02 46.96
CA ALA A 120 2.94 44.20 47.97
C ALA A 120 1.66 43.60 47.40
N ASN A 121 0.82 44.40 46.73
CA ASN A 121 -0.41 43.92 46.09
C ASN A 121 -0.13 42.88 44.99
N LEU A 122 0.91 43.08 44.17
CA LEU A 122 1.31 42.13 43.12
C LEU A 122 1.87 40.81 43.70
N LEU A 123 2.59 40.90 44.82
CA LEU A 123 3.15 39.77 45.55
C LEU A 123 2.12 39.11 46.51
N ASN A 124 0.93 39.71 46.68
CA ASN A 124 -0.10 39.32 47.64
C ASN A 124 0.39 39.30 49.11
N ILE A 125 1.23 40.27 49.47
CA ILE A 125 1.77 40.50 50.82
C ILE A 125 0.83 41.41 51.60
N ARG A 126 0.75 41.22 52.93
CA ARG A 126 -0.14 41.99 53.84
C ARG A 126 0.59 42.95 54.77
N ASP A 127 1.91 42.87 54.81
CA ASP A 127 2.80 43.70 55.63
C ASP A 127 3.71 44.57 54.75
N THR A 128 4.58 45.34 55.39
CA THR A 128 5.65 46.10 54.73
C THR A 128 7.04 45.54 55.07
N GLU A 129 7.14 44.28 55.51
CA GLU A 129 8.40 43.70 55.99
C GLU A 129 9.27 43.20 54.83
N ILE A 130 10.55 43.61 54.83
CA ILE A 130 11.52 43.24 53.78
C ILE A 130 11.65 41.71 53.63
N SER A 131 11.56 40.97 54.74
CA SER A 131 11.47 39.50 54.81
C SER A 131 10.37 38.94 53.89
N SER A 132 9.14 39.42 54.05
CA SER A 132 7.98 39.00 53.26
C SER A 132 8.12 39.30 51.77
N TYR A 133 8.69 40.47 51.41
CA TYR A 133 9.02 40.78 50.01
C TYR A 133 10.06 39.82 49.44
N LEU A 134 11.15 39.57 50.15
CA LEU A 134 12.23 38.69 49.69
C LEU A 134 11.74 37.25 49.47
N VAL A 135 10.92 36.72 50.38
CA VAL A 135 10.32 35.38 50.24
C VAL A 135 9.39 35.32 49.03
N ALA A 136 8.44 36.25 48.91
CA ALA A 136 7.48 36.23 47.79
C ALA A 136 8.14 36.47 46.42
N MET A 137 9.18 37.31 46.35
CA MET A 137 10.00 37.48 45.13
C MET A 137 10.81 36.21 44.81
N GLY A 138 11.32 35.52 45.83
CA GLY A 138 11.98 34.21 45.69
C GLY A 138 11.04 33.16 45.12
N ASP A 139 9.84 33.03 45.68
CA ASP A 139 8.81 32.10 45.24
C ASP A 139 8.33 32.38 43.80
N ILE A 140 8.16 33.64 43.42
CA ILE A 140 7.84 34.01 42.03
C ILE A 140 9.01 33.68 41.10
N SER A 141 10.25 33.96 41.52
CA SER A 141 11.45 33.66 40.72
C SER A 141 11.61 32.16 40.48
N LEU A 142 11.39 31.33 41.51
CA LEU A 142 11.45 29.87 41.41
C LEU A 142 10.29 29.30 40.57
N ARG A 143 9.07 29.85 40.71
CA ARG A 143 7.95 29.47 39.85
C ARG A 143 8.19 29.85 38.39
N LYS A 144 8.79 31.02 38.14
CA LYS A 144 9.15 31.49 36.80
C LYS A 144 10.15 30.54 36.14
N THR A 145 11.27 30.21 36.80
CA THR A 145 12.27 29.29 36.23
C THR A 145 11.69 27.90 35.98
N GLY A 146 10.87 27.36 36.90
CA GLY A 146 10.18 26.09 36.70
C GLY A 146 9.15 26.09 35.56
N VAL A 147 8.53 27.24 35.24
CA VAL A 147 7.67 27.39 34.05
C VAL A 147 8.49 27.52 32.77
N GLU A 148 9.61 28.25 32.81
CA GLU A 148 10.53 28.40 31.68
C GLU A 148 11.17 27.06 31.28
N GLU A 149 11.56 26.22 32.26
CA GLU A 149 12.06 24.86 32.01
C GLU A 149 11.00 23.97 31.37
N LYS A 150 9.78 23.94 31.92
CA LYS A 150 8.65 23.18 31.34
C LYS A 150 8.35 23.64 29.92
N ARG A 151 8.36 24.96 29.65
CA ARG A 151 8.20 25.53 28.32
C ARG A 151 9.30 25.09 27.37
N ALA A 152 10.56 25.10 27.80
CA ALA A 152 11.69 24.64 26.99
C ALA A 152 11.60 23.14 26.65
N LYS A 153 11.18 22.30 27.62
CA LYS A 153 10.94 20.87 27.42
C LYS A 153 9.83 20.62 26.39
N VAL A 154 8.66 21.24 26.57
CA VAL A 154 7.53 21.13 25.62
C VAL A 154 7.90 21.63 24.24
N GLN A 155 8.69 22.72 24.14
CA GLN A 155 9.17 23.23 22.85
C GLN A 155 10.16 22.27 22.16
N LYS A 156 11.00 21.54 22.92
CA LYS A 156 11.87 20.49 22.39
C LYS A 156 11.06 19.29 21.89
N GLU A 157 10.10 18.82 22.67
CA GLU A 157 9.20 17.72 22.32
C GLU A 157 8.36 18.05 21.07
N SER A 158 7.81 19.27 20.99
CA SER A 158 7.09 19.78 19.83
C SER A 158 7.95 19.78 18.56
N ARG A 159 9.21 20.24 18.64
CA ARG A 159 10.15 20.20 17.49
C ARG A 159 10.41 18.77 17.01
N VAL A 160 10.61 17.83 17.94
CA VAL A 160 10.83 16.40 17.63
C VAL A 160 9.58 15.79 16.98
N LEU A 161 8.40 16.07 17.51
CA LEU A 161 7.13 15.58 16.95
C LEU A 161 6.90 16.12 15.52
N LEU A 162 7.16 17.41 15.28
CA LEU A 162 7.06 18.00 13.94
C LEU A 162 8.01 17.37 12.93
N ASP A 163 9.22 16.99 13.34
CA ASP A 163 10.18 16.28 12.48
C ASP A 163 9.68 14.86 12.14
N TYR A 164 9.15 14.12 13.11
CA TYR A 164 8.49 12.83 12.85
C TYR A 164 7.29 12.97 11.90
N THR A 165 6.43 13.98 12.09
CA THR A 165 5.29 14.23 11.20
C THR A 165 5.75 14.55 9.77
N ARG A 166 6.81 15.37 9.59
CA ARG A 166 7.39 15.65 8.27
C ARG A 166 7.93 14.38 7.60
N LYS A 167 8.67 13.54 8.34
CA LYS A 167 9.18 12.24 7.85
C LYS A 167 8.05 11.29 7.47
N ALA A 168 6.98 11.23 8.25
CA ALA A 168 5.79 10.43 7.95
C ALA A 168 5.08 10.91 6.67
N ILE A 169 4.88 12.22 6.50
CA ILE A 169 4.28 12.81 5.30
C ILE A 169 5.14 12.55 4.05
N ALA A 170 6.47 12.67 4.15
CA ALA A 170 7.38 12.35 3.05
C ALA A 170 7.27 10.87 2.64
N ARG A 171 7.27 9.95 3.62
CA ARG A 171 7.12 8.51 3.36
C ARG A 171 5.74 8.15 2.80
N LEU A 172 4.67 8.77 3.29
CA LEU A 172 3.32 8.61 2.75
C LEU A 172 3.24 9.07 1.28
N THR A 173 3.85 10.21 0.96
CA THR A 173 3.89 10.76 -0.41
C THR A 173 4.66 9.83 -1.35
N TYR A 174 5.79 9.28 -0.91
CA TYR A 174 6.53 8.27 -1.66
C TYR A 174 5.70 7.01 -1.89
N LEU A 175 5.07 6.46 -0.84
CA LEU A 175 4.22 5.28 -0.95
C LEU A 175 3.02 5.48 -1.89
N LYS A 176 2.38 6.66 -1.88
CA LYS A 176 1.32 7.00 -2.83
C LYS A 176 1.82 7.02 -4.28
N ARG A 177 3.02 7.55 -4.54
CA ARG A 177 3.61 7.55 -5.89
C ARG A 177 3.96 6.14 -6.36
N THR A 178 4.53 5.30 -5.49
CA THR A 178 4.85 3.91 -5.86
C THR A 178 3.60 3.08 -6.07
N LEU A 179 2.54 3.29 -5.27
CA LEU A 179 1.25 2.62 -5.46
C LEU A 179 0.63 2.99 -6.81
N ALA A 180 0.57 4.28 -7.16
CA ALA A 180 0.03 4.73 -8.45
C ALA A 180 0.82 4.17 -9.66
N HIS A 181 2.14 4.02 -9.53
CA HIS A 181 2.97 3.38 -10.57
C HIS A 181 2.67 1.88 -10.70
N LEU A 182 2.51 1.16 -9.57
CA LEU A 182 2.17 -0.26 -9.58
C LEU A 182 0.74 -0.52 -10.11
N GLU A 183 -0.20 0.41 -9.89
CA GLU A 183 -1.55 0.35 -10.45
C GLU A 183 -1.52 0.50 -11.99
N ASP A 184 -0.72 1.44 -12.51
CA ASP A 184 -0.52 1.62 -13.96
C ASP A 184 0.19 0.42 -14.62
N ASP A 185 1.26 -0.08 -13.98
CA ASP A 185 1.96 -1.30 -14.43
C ASP A 185 1.04 -2.52 -14.42
N ALA A 186 0.18 -2.67 -13.40
CA ALA A 186 -0.80 -3.75 -13.33
C ALA A 186 -1.83 -3.67 -14.46
N ALA A 187 -2.39 -2.49 -14.72
CA ALA A 187 -3.30 -2.26 -15.86
C ALA A 187 -2.64 -2.58 -17.21
N ASN A 188 -1.37 -2.20 -17.40
CA ASN A 188 -0.59 -2.54 -18.58
C ASN A 188 -0.37 -4.05 -18.72
N CYS A 189 -0.06 -4.76 -17.63
CA CYS A 189 0.07 -6.22 -17.60
C CYS A 189 -1.26 -6.93 -17.89
N GLU A 190 -2.39 -6.46 -17.33
CA GLU A 190 -3.72 -7.02 -17.61
C GLU A 190 -4.10 -6.85 -19.08
N ALA A 191 -3.87 -5.67 -19.67
CA ALA A 191 -4.11 -5.41 -21.09
C ALA A 191 -3.27 -6.36 -21.99
N GLN A 192 -2.01 -6.60 -21.62
CA GLN A 192 -1.18 -7.60 -22.29
C GLN A 192 -1.76 -9.01 -22.11
N MET A 193 -2.11 -9.45 -20.89
CA MET A 193 -2.69 -10.78 -20.66
C MET A 193 -3.97 -11.01 -21.47
N VAL A 194 -4.83 -10.01 -21.61
CA VAL A 194 -6.04 -10.07 -22.47
C VAL A 194 -5.67 -10.22 -23.95
N HIS A 195 -4.67 -9.46 -24.43
CA HIS A 195 -4.17 -9.59 -25.81
C HIS A 195 -3.58 -10.98 -26.08
N TRP A 196 -2.72 -11.49 -25.20
CA TRP A 196 -2.12 -12.82 -25.31
C TRP A 196 -3.18 -13.94 -25.26
N LYS A 197 -4.18 -13.83 -24.38
CA LYS A 197 -5.32 -14.76 -24.31
C LYS A 197 -6.12 -14.78 -25.61
N THR A 198 -6.34 -13.61 -26.22
CA THR A 198 -7.02 -13.49 -27.52
C THR A 198 -6.21 -14.12 -28.64
N ASN A 199 -4.90 -13.84 -28.71
CA ASN A 199 -4.00 -14.46 -29.68
C ASN A 199 -3.94 -15.98 -29.53
N LEU A 200 -3.90 -16.50 -28.29
CA LEU A 200 -3.90 -17.93 -28.02
C LEU A 200 -5.17 -18.62 -28.53
N ALA A 201 -6.35 -17.99 -28.35
CA ALA A 201 -7.60 -18.50 -28.91
C ALA A 201 -7.57 -18.58 -30.45
N ILE A 202 -6.98 -17.58 -31.11
CA ILE A 202 -6.78 -17.59 -32.58
C ILE A 202 -5.79 -18.70 -32.99
N MET A 203 -4.72 -18.93 -32.22
CA MET A 203 -3.76 -20.00 -32.52
C MET A 203 -4.36 -21.40 -32.35
N LEU A 204 -5.18 -21.62 -31.32
CA LEU A 204 -5.93 -22.87 -31.14
C LEU A 204 -6.90 -23.14 -32.30
N GLN A 205 -7.58 -22.12 -32.82
CA GLN A 205 -8.42 -22.26 -34.01
C GLN A 205 -7.60 -22.62 -35.27
N LYS A 206 -6.43 -22.00 -35.45
CA LYS A 206 -5.51 -22.34 -36.56
C LYS A 206 -4.93 -23.74 -36.43
N GLU A 207 -4.58 -24.18 -35.23
CA GLU A 207 -4.12 -25.54 -34.95
C GLU A 207 -5.19 -26.56 -35.39
N GLN A 208 -6.44 -26.38 -34.95
CA GLN A 208 -7.56 -27.22 -35.35
C GLN A 208 -7.76 -27.24 -36.87
N GLN A 209 -7.65 -26.08 -37.53
CA GLN A 209 -7.71 -25.97 -39.00
C GLN A 209 -6.58 -26.74 -39.68
N TYR A 210 -5.33 -26.62 -39.20
CA TYR A 210 -4.19 -27.34 -39.77
C TYR A 210 -4.27 -28.85 -39.53
N ILE A 211 -4.75 -29.29 -38.36
CA ILE A 211 -5.02 -30.70 -38.07
C ILE A 211 -6.08 -31.26 -39.03
N GLN A 212 -7.17 -30.52 -39.26
CA GLN A 212 -8.20 -30.92 -40.23
C GLN A 212 -7.67 -30.97 -41.66
N GLN A 213 -6.87 -29.98 -42.08
CA GLN A 213 -6.21 -29.98 -43.39
C GLN A 213 -5.25 -31.16 -43.53
N TYR A 214 -4.44 -31.47 -42.51
CA TYR A 214 -3.56 -32.63 -42.49
C TYR A 214 -4.33 -33.94 -42.67
N TYR A 215 -5.44 -34.14 -41.95
CA TYR A 215 -6.28 -35.33 -42.13
C TYR A 215 -6.90 -35.40 -43.53
N ASN A 216 -7.35 -34.27 -44.09
CA ASN A 216 -7.89 -34.20 -45.46
C ASN A 216 -6.81 -34.57 -46.51
N TYR A 217 -5.61 -34.01 -46.41
CA TYR A 217 -4.51 -34.33 -47.32
C TYR A 217 -4.04 -35.79 -47.14
N LYS A 218 -3.96 -36.30 -45.91
CA LYS A 218 -3.64 -37.71 -45.64
C LYS A 218 -4.66 -38.66 -46.26
N ALA A 219 -5.95 -38.34 -46.16
CA ALA A 219 -7.00 -39.11 -46.82
C ALA A 219 -6.90 -39.04 -48.36
N LEU A 220 -6.53 -37.89 -48.93
CA LEU A 220 -6.29 -37.73 -50.36
C LEU A 220 -5.07 -38.54 -50.84
N LEU A 221 -3.94 -38.49 -50.13
CA LEU A 221 -2.74 -39.28 -50.43
C LEU A 221 -3.06 -40.79 -50.39
N ASN A 222 -3.76 -41.24 -49.35
CA ASN A 222 -4.21 -42.62 -49.24
C ASN A 222 -5.14 -43.02 -50.40
N ARG A 223 -6.06 -42.15 -50.82
CA ARG A 223 -6.95 -42.40 -51.97
C ARG A 223 -6.19 -42.51 -53.30
N VAL A 224 -5.10 -41.77 -53.46
CA VAL A 224 -4.22 -41.80 -54.64
C VAL A 224 -3.24 -43.00 -54.57
N GLY A 225 -3.21 -43.75 -53.47
CA GLY A 225 -2.36 -44.93 -53.31
C GLY A 225 -0.89 -44.59 -52.98
N TYR A 226 -0.63 -43.40 -52.45
CA TYR A 226 0.72 -42.98 -52.07
C TYR A 226 1.26 -43.81 -50.90
N THR A 227 2.39 -44.50 -51.10
CA THR A 227 3.19 -45.12 -50.03
C THR A 227 4.43 -44.28 -49.74
N SER A 228 5.01 -44.46 -48.54
CA SER A 228 6.22 -43.71 -48.12
C SER A 228 7.42 -43.96 -49.04
N ASP A 229 7.43 -45.10 -49.75
CA ASP A 229 8.46 -45.50 -50.70
C ASP A 229 8.44 -44.63 -51.98
N ILE A 230 7.31 -43.97 -52.25
CA ILE A 230 7.13 -43.01 -53.36
C ILE A 230 7.48 -41.57 -52.89
N SER A 231 8.11 -41.42 -51.72
CA SER A 231 8.69 -40.14 -51.29
C SER A 231 9.92 -39.79 -52.12
N HIS A 232 10.09 -38.52 -52.49
CA HIS A 232 11.19 -38.07 -53.36
C HIS A 232 12.57 -38.52 -52.86
N GLY A 233 12.83 -38.44 -51.55
CA GLY A 233 14.10 -38.91 -50.97
C GLY A 233 14.32 -40.41 -51.18
N VAL A 234 13.29 -41.23 -50.96
CA VAL A 234 13.37 -42.68 -51.16
C VAL A 234 13.53 -43.03 -52.64
N LEU A 235 12.85 -42.32 -53.56
CA LEU A 235 13.10 -42.50 -55.00
C LEU A 235 14.53 -42.15 -55.41
N VAL A 236 15.13 -41.11 -54.81
CA VAL A 236 16.53 -40.74 -55.08
C VAL A 236 17.47 -41.82 -54.56
N GLU A 237 17.30 -42.27 -53.32
CA GLU A 237 18.08 -43.39 -52.74
C GLU A 237 17.94 -44.68 -53.57
N MET A 238 16.72 -45.02 -54.02
CA MET A 238 16.49 -46.18 -54.89
C MET A 238 17.12 -46.00 -56.28
N ALA A 239 17.13 -44.79 -56.84
CA ALA A 239 17.77 -44.50 -58.12
C ALA A 239 19.31 -44.58 -58.02
N GLU A 240 19.90 -44.03 -56.96
CA GLU A 240 21.33 -44.12 -56.66
C GLU A 240 21.75 -45.58 -56.42
N HIS A 241 20.99 -46.34 -55.63
CA HIS A 241 21.25 -47.77 -55.42
C HIS A 241 21.09 -48.57 -56.73
N ARG A 242 20.15 -48.20 -57.61
CA ARG A 242 20.03 -48.80 -58.95
C ARG A 242 21.27 -48.50 -59.79
N GLU A 243 21.78 -47.26 -59.78
CA GLU A 243 22.99 -46.88 -60.51
C GLU A 243 24.23 -47.63 -59.98
N GLU A 244 24.35 -47.81 -58.66
CA GLU A 244 25.41 -48.65 -58.07
C GLU A 244 25.31 -50.13 -58.50
N LEU A 245 24.11 -50.71 -58.48
CA LEU A 245 23.86 -52.06 -58.97
C LEU A 245 24.21 -52.17 -60.45
N GLU A 246 23.86 -51.16 -61.26
CA GLU A 246 24.17 -51.10 -62.68
C GLU A 246 25.70 -51.02 -62.92
N LYS A 247 26.43 -50.20 -62.14
CA LYS A 247 27.91 -50.14 -62.15
C LYS A 247 28.55 -51.49 -61.80
N LYS A 248 27.99 -52.23 -60.85
CA LYS A 248 28.47 -53.58 -60.45
C LYS A 248 28.09 -54.67 -61.46
N THR A 249 26.93 -54.56 -62.10
CA THR A 249 26.38 -55.61 -62.98
C THR A 249 26.86 -55.52 -64.43
N LYS A 250 27.10 -54.31 -64.96
CA LYS A 250 27.66 -54.09 -66.30
C LYS A 250 28.92 -54.93 -66.60
N PRO A 251 30.01 -54.87 -65.80
CA PRO A 251 31.20 -55.67 -66.08
C PRO A 251 30.94 -57.17 -65.99
N ILE A 252 30.02 -57.62 -65.14
CA ILE A 252 29.63 -59.04 -65.05
C ILE A 252 28.91 -59.48 -66.33
N LEU A 253 27.96 -58.68 -66.83
CA LEU A 253 27.29 -58.92 -68.11
C LEU A 253 28.27 -58.91 -69.30
N ASP A 254 29.23 -57.98 -69.32
CA ASP A 254 30.25 -57.92 -70.36
C ASP A 254 31.15 -59.16 -70.34
N THR A 255 31.54 -59.68 -69.15
CA THR A 255 32.25 -60.97 -69.05
C THR A 255 31.37 -62.16 -69.46
N LEU A 256 30.08 -62.15 -69.13
CA LEU A 256 29.16 -63.23 -69.57
C LEU A 256 28.99 -63.23 -71.10
N ARG A 257 28.98 -62.05 -71.71
CA ARG A 257 28.88 -61.87 -73.16
C ARG A 257 30.13 -62.38 -73.88
N SER A 258 31.33 -62.10 -73.36
CA SER A 258 32.57 -62.63 -73.95
C SER A 258 32.68 -64.16 -73.82
N TYR A 259 32.03 -64.78 -72.83
CA TYR A 259 31.89 -66.25 -72.78
C TYR A 259 30.86 -66.79 -73.80
N GLN A 260 29.84 -66.02 -74.20
CA GLN A 260 28.90 -66.41 -75.25
C GLN A 260 29.47 -66.32 -76.68
N ASP A 261 30.54 -65.53 -76.88
CA ASP A 261 31.24 -65.45 -78.17
C ASP A 261 32.11 -66.69 -78.47
N LEU A 262 32.28 -67.63 -77.53
CA LEU A 262 32.98 -68.90 -77.76
C LEU A 262 32.00 -70.04 -78.11
N PRO A 263 32.24 -70.80 -79.20
CA PRO A 263 31.42 -71.96 -79.55
C PRO A 263 31.38 -73.02 -78.42
N PRO A 264 30.21 -73.62 -78.12
CA PRO A 264 30.04 -74.55 -77.00
C PRO A 264 30.69 -75.94 -77.18
N ASP A 265 31.40 -76.19 -78.29
CA ASP A 265 32.15 -77.40 -78.55
C ASP A 265 33.66 -77.13 -78.49
N LYS A 266 34.37 -77.88 -77.62
CA LYS A 266 35.81 -77.74 -77.36
C LYS A 266 36.67 -77.92 -78.62
N ALA A 267 36.24 -78.74 -79.58
CA ALA A 267 36.97 -78.91 -80.84
C ALA A 267 36.83 -77.69 -81.77
N LEU A 268 35.64 -77.10 -81.85
CA LEU A 268 35.37 -75.92 -82.67
C LEU A 268 35.94 -74.64 -82.03
N ALA A 269 35.93 -74.53 -80.70
CA ALA A 269 36.61 -73.45 -79.99
C ALA A 269 38.13 -73.47 -80.22
N ALA A 270 38.77 -74.65 -80.27
CA ALA A 270 40.19 -74.77 -80.60
C ALA A 270 40.49 -74.30 -82.04
N LEU A 271 39.67 -74.72 -83.01
CA LEU A 271 39.79 -74.26 -84.40
C LEU A 271 39.56 -72.75 -84.54
N ALA A 272 38.56 -72.19 -83.86
CA ALA A 272 38.30 -70.74 -83.88
C ALA A 272 39.45 -69.93 -83.23
N ILE A 273 40.07 -70.45 -82.16
CA ILE A 273 41.27 -69.87 -81.57
C ILE A 273 42.47 -69.96 -82.52
N GLU A 274 42.63 -71.08 -83.22
CA GLU A 274 43.72 -71.27 -84.20
C GLU A 274 43.53 -70.39 -85.44
N GLU A 275 42.30 -70.23 -85.93
CA GLU A 275 41.96 -69.32 -87.03
C GLU A 275 42.11 -67.85 -86.62
N LYS A 276 41.72 -67.47 -85.40
CA LYS A 276 41.99 -66.12 -84.87
C LYS A 276 43.47 -65.87 -84.62
N ARG A 277 44.24 -66.86 -84.14
CA ARG A 277 45.71 -66.78 -84.08
C ARG A 277 46.32 -66.63 -85.46
N ARG A 278 45.83 -67.35 -86.46
CA ARG A 278 46.30 -67.24 -87.85
C ARG A 278 46.01 -65.86 -88.43
N GLN A 279 44.81 -65.31 -88.20
CA GLN A 279 44.47 -63.92 -88.52
C GLN A 279 45.38 -62.92 -87.78
N TYR A 280 45.71 -63.18 -86.51
CA TYR A 280 46.63 -62.34 -85.73
C TYR A 280 48.06 -62.37 -86.30
N THR A 281 48.62 -63.55 -86.58
CA THR A 281 49.95 -63.68 -87.20
C THR A 281 50.00 -63.12 -88.63
N ALA A 282 48.88 -63.12 -89.35
CA ALA A 282 48.78 -62.46 -90.66
C ALA A 282 48.74 -60.93 -90.52
N ALA A 283 48.06 -60.41 -89.49
CA ALA A 283 48.06 -58.98 -89.17
C ALA A 283 49.42 -58.52 -88.63
N GLU A 284 50.10 -59.30 -87.78
CA GLU A 284 51.48 -59.05 -87.34
C GLU A 284 52.43 -59.03 -88.54
N LYS A 285 52.39 -60.03 -89.43
CA LYS A 285 53.21 -60.01 -90.65
C LYS A 285 52.91 -58.82 -91.56
N TYR A 286 51.66 -58.42 -91.70
CA TYR A 286 51.30 -57.22 -92.45
C TYR A 286 51.86 -55.95 -91.79
N LEU A 287 51.88 -55.89 -90.45
CA LEU A 287 52.46 -54.79 -89.68
C LEU A 287 54.00 -54.79 -89.77
N GLU A 288 54.64 -55.97 -89.75
CA GLU A 288 56.07 -56.16 -89.98
C GLU A 288 56.47 -55.78 -91.42
N ASP A 289 55.71 -56.17 -92.44
CA ASP A 289 55.93 -55.77 -93.83
C ASP A 289 55.74 -54.25 -94.03
N VAL A 290 54.75 -53.63 -93.35
CA VAL A 290 54.55 -52.17 -93.33
C VAL A 290 55.69 -51.45 -92.59
N LEU A 291 56.26 -52.03 -91.54
CA LEU A 291 57.41 -51.47 -90.82
C LEU A 291 58.72 -51.65 -91.59
N HIS A 292 58.95 -52.80 -92.25
CA HIS A 292 60.12 -53.03 -93.09
C HIS A 292 60.09 -52.18 -94.36
N SER A 293 58.92 -52.00 -94.99
CA SER A 293 58.78 -51.06 -96.11
C SER A 293 58.97 -49.60 -95.70
N ALA A 294 58.65 -49.22 -94.46
CA ALA A 294 58.96 -47.88 -93.92
C ALA A 294 60.44 -47.66 -93.56
N LEU A 295 61.19 -48.73 -93.25
CA LEU A 295 62.62 -48.65 -92.89
C LEU A 295 63.57 -48.80 -94.10
N ALA A 296 63.13 -49.43 -95.19
CA ALA A 296 63.93 -49.56 -96.42
C ALA A 296 63.90 -48.32 -97.33
N THR A 297 63.08 -47.32 -97.01
CA THR A 297 62.94 -46.06 -97.77
C THR A 297 63.63 -44.85 -97.12
N THR A 298 64.61 -45.10 -96.25
CA THR A 298 65.42 -44.07 -95.58
C THR A 298 66.92 -44.29 -95.74
N GLU A 299 67.38 -44.39 -96.99
CA GLU A 299 68.70 -43.94 -97.48
C GLU A 299 68.50 -43.15 -98.80
#